data_AF-A0A8H7PBQ9-F1
#
_entry.id   AF-A0A8H7PBQ9-F1
#
_cell.length_a   1.000
_cell.length_b   1.000
_cell.length_c   1.000
_cell.angle_alpha   90.00
_cell.angle_beta   90.00
_cell.angle_gamma   90.00
#
_symmetry.space_group_name_H-M   'P 1'
#
loop_
_entity.id
_entity.type
_entity.pdbx_description
1 polymer ?
#
loop_
_entity_poly.entity_id
_entity_poly.type
_entity_poly.pdbx_seq_one_letter_code
_entity_poly.pdbx_strand_id
1 'polypeptide(L)'
;MSNLNEKKSAEDVGSNSSRIEEHDVFGSEHDHDIQYKTLSWQFVAFLMIAEIVSNGMLSLPNAMAAVGIVPSLVLTIFLGIFGLFTAKLLVDFKLNHPDVHSMGDAGYIIFGPIGREVLLFGTIVFAVFGAGSELLSGQLALSTLSNNGLCSTYLLVIFSVATLVMALPRTLGRLSWPGFISAATITLCGILAMVGAGVSPTPGRSLSATVPTTFYDAFLAITSPVFAYAGTFRFFILISEMHRPEDAMKAAWTLQVFATIFYAVFSVVVYCYIGPTVASPALLSLSPVWAKTSFAFGLVNFLISGGLYAHTAAKLVFVRLFRRSRHLYSHTVLGWSVWIFLCFAATATAFIFATAVPIFSDLVGITASVFASWYTYGLAGFFWLYDTYYLDNGKEALRRRWGGTLLAVATILAGAFICVAGTYVSIKLIVEAYQSGSVGKPFSC
;
A
#
# COMPACT_ATOMS: atom_id res chain seq x y z
N MET A 1 18.84 45.41 27.87
CA MET A 1 19.10 43.96 27.77
C MET A 1 17.92 43.14 27.23
N SER A 2 16.67 43.59 27.37
CA SER A 2 15.49 42.87 26.83
C SER A 2 15.42 42.83 25.28
N ASN A 3 15.65 43.96 24.60
CA ASN A 3 15.53 44.05 23.13
C ASN A 3 16.64 43.33 22.32
N LEU A 4 17.70 42.83 22.97
CA LEU A 4 18.78 42.08 22.31
C LEU A 4 18.47 40.57 22.26
N ASN A 5 17.68 40.04 23.20
CA ASN A 5 17.27 38.64 23.20
C ASN A 5 16.11 38.36 22.23
N GLU A 6 15.22 39.33 22.04
CA GLU A 6 14.10 39.20 21.09
C GLU A 6 14.58 39.22 19.63
N LYS A 7 15.57 40.07 19.32
CA LYS A 7 16.20 40.13 18.00
C LYS A 7 17.00 38.86 17.67
N LYS A 8 17.68 38.30 18.67
CA LYS A 8 18.44 37.05 18.52
C LYS A 8 17.54 35.82 18.35
N SER A 9 16.38 35.79 19.02
CA SER A 9 15.35 34.75 18.85
C SER A 9 14.69 34.82 17.45
N ALA A 10 14.38 36.03 16.96
CA ALA A 10 13.81 36.21 15.63
C ALA A 10 14.81 35.89 14.49
N GLU A 11 16.09 36.22 14.66
CA GLU A 11 17.15 35.85 13.71
C GLU A 11 17.45 34.33 13.72
N ASP A 12 17.38 33.64 14.87
CA ASP A 12 17.56 32.18 14.94
C ASP A 12 16.38 31.42 14.31
N VAL A 13 15.14 31.90 14.50
CA VAL A 13 13.94 31.33 13.87
C VAL A 13 13.94 31.59 12.35
N GLY A 14 14.36 32.77 11.91
CA GLY A 14 14.50 33.10 10.48
C GLY A 14 15.64 32.33 9.80
N SER A 15 16.76 32.10 10.49
CA SER A 15 17.89 31.29 10.03
C SER A 15 17.54 29.80 9.92
N ASN A 16 16.78 29.25 10.88
CA ASN A 16 16.29 27.87 10.78
C ASN A 16 15.21 27.71 9.71
N SER A 17 14.28 28.65 9.56
CA SER A 17 13.26 28.62 8.50
C SER A 17 13.89 28.67 7.11
N SER A 18 14.88 29.54 6.89
CA SER A 18 15.58 29.65 5.61
C SER A 18 16.47 28.43 5.29
N ARG A 19 17.10 27.81 6.29
CA ARG A 19 17.84 26.54 6.10
C ARG A 19 16.93 25.33 5.83
N ILE A 20 15.75 25.28 6.45
CA ILE A 20 14.73 24.26 6.17
C ILE A 20 14.16 24.44 4.75
N GLU A 21 14.02 25.69 4.29
CA GLU A 21 13.58 26.00 2.92
C GLU A 21 14.65 25.69 1.84
N GLU A 22 15.95 25.82 2.13
CA GLU A 22 17.03 25.44 1.21
C GLU A 22 17.23 23.92 1.06
N HIS A 23 16.88 23.14 2.11
CA HIS A 23 17.05 21.67 2.18
C HIS A 23 15.75 20.89 1.97
N ASP A 24 14.69 21.55 1.48
CA ASP A 24 13.45 20.89 1.15
C ASP A 24 13.45 20.42 -0.32
N VAL A 25 12.77 19.29 -0.61
CA VAL A 25 12.75 18.64 -1.93
C VAL A 25 12.34 19.60 -3.05
N PHE A 26 11.45 20.54 -2.75
CA PHE A 26 10.90 21.48 -3.72
C PHE A 26 11.50 22.90 -3.60
N GLY A 27 12.30 23.17 -2.57
CA GLY A 27 12.89 24.49 -2.31
C GLY A 27 11.84 25.59 -2.05
N SER A 28 12.23 26.85 -2.23
CA SER A 28 11.30 28.00 -2.15
C SER A 28 10.43 28.09 -3.41
N GLU A 29 9.15 27.74 -3.29
CA GLU A 29 8.19 27.71 -4.41
C GLU A 29 7.52 29.07 -4.70
N HIS A 30 7.94 30.15 -4.03
CA HIS A 30 7.26 31.46 -4.10
C HIS A 30 7.23 32.09 -5.52
N ASP A 31 8.15 31.70 -6.40
CA ASP A 31 8.29 32.22 -7.78
C ASP A 31 8.00 31.17 -8.89
N HIS A 32 7.44 30.00 -8.56
CA HIS A 32 7.16 28.93 -9.55
C HIS A 32 5.67 28.84 -9.93
N ASP A 33 5.37 28.71 -11.23
CA ASP A 33 4.00 28.58 -11.78
C ASP A 33 3.23 27.33 -11.28
N ILE A 34 3.94 26.29 -10.83
CA ILE A 34 3.37 25.06 -10.28
C ILE A 34 3.88 24.91 -8.85
N GLN A 35 2.99 25.07 -7.88
CA GLN A 35 3.27 24.80 -6.47
C GLN A 35 2.97 23.32 -6.17
N TYR A 36 3.93 22.60 -5.60
CA TYR A 36 3.79 21.19 -5.24
C TYR A 36 3.32 21.00 -3.79
N LYS A 37 3.62 21.93 -2.86
CA LYS A 37 3.14 21.90 -1.46
C LYS A 37 1.70 22.41 -1.29
N THR A 38 0.74 21.71 -1.88
CA THR A 38 -0.67 22.16 -1.92
C THR A 38 -1.58 21.43 -0.93
N LEU A 39 -1.12 20.36 -0.28
CA LEU A 39 -1.99 19.48 0.49
C LEU A 39 -2.04 19.84 1.98
N SER A 40 -3.25 19.87 2.55
CA SER A 40 -3.44 19.90 4.00
C SER A 40 -3.33 18.49 4.61
N TRP A 41 -3.07 18.37 5.91
CA TRP A 41 -2.98 17.07 6.58
C TRP A 41 -4.27 16.26 6.47
N GLN A 42 -5.45 16.90 6.43
CA GLN A 42 -6.73 16.22 6.24
C GLN A 42 -6.80 15.57 4.85
N PHE A 43 -6.42 16.31 3.80
CA PHE A 43 -6.39 15.77 2.43
C PHE A 43 -5.40 14.62 2.32
N VAL A 44 -4.22 14.74 2.94
CA VAL A 44 -3.24 13.64 3.00
C VAL A 44 -3.79 12.44 3.76
N ALA A 45 -4.52 12.63 4.86
CA ALA A 45 -5.18 11.54 5.57
C ALA A 45 -6.14 10.76 4.66
N PHE A 46 -6.96 11.46 3.89
CA PHE A 46 -7.85 10.83 2.91
C PHE A 46 -7.10 10.10 1.80
N LEU A 47 -6.02 10.68 1.28
CA LEU A 47 -5.19 10.03 0.26
C LEU A 47 -4.47 8.78 0.80
N MET A 48 -4.01 8.83 2.04
CA MET A 48 -3.45 7.66 2.72
C MET A 48 -4.52 6.59 2.94
N ILE A 49 -5.76 6.98 3.29
CA ILE A 49 -6.89 6.04 3.42
C ILE A 49 -7.20 5.40 2.07
N ALA A 50 -7.27 6.19 0.99
CA ALA A 50 -7.49 5.69 -0.36
C ALA A 50 -6.43 4.68 -0.81
N GLU A 51 -5.20 4.83 -0.32
CA GLU A 51 -4.10 3.92 -0.64
C GLU A 51 -4.15 2.63 0.19
N ILE A 52 -4.32 2.74 1.51
CA ILE A 52 -4.30 1.57 2.39
C ILE A 52 -5.61 0.79 2.28
N VAL A 53 -6.75 1.48 2.38
CA VAL A 53 -8.09 0.89 2.27
C VAL A 53 -8.41 0.69 0.80
N SER A 54 -7.88 -0.41 0.24
CA SER A 54 -8.14 -0.85 -1.13
C SER A 54 -8.58 -2.33 -1.14
N ASN A 55 -8.27 -3.07 -2.19
CA ASN A 55 -8.67 -4.47 -2.36
C ASN A 55 -8.14 -5.43 -1.27
N GLY A 56 -7.06 -5.08 -0.56
CA GLY A 56 -6.45 -5.90 0.48
C GLY A 56 -7.40 -6.26 1.63
N MET A 57 -8.40 -5.42 1.92
CA MET A 57 -9.40 -5.74 2.93
C MET A 57 -10.25 -6.97 2.58
N LEU A 58 -10.38 -7.29 1.29
CA LEU A 58 -11.29 -8.31 0.79
C LEU A 58 -10.81 -9.73 1.07
N SER A 59 -9.53 -9.93 1.42
CA SER A 59 -8.99 -11.22 1.86
C SER A 59 -9.09 -11.43 3.38
N LEU A 60 -9.37 -10.38 4.17
CA LEU A 60 -9.40 -10.48 5.63
C LEU A 60 -10.45 -11.46 6.17
N PRO A 61 -11.69 -11.53 5.63
CA PRO A 61 -12.65 -12.54 6.08
C PRO A 61 -12.16 -13.97 5.85
N ASN A 62 -11.47 -14.21 4.73
CA ASN A 62 -10.88 -15.51 4.40
C ASN A 62 -9.72 -15.87 5.33
N ALA A 63 -8.88 -14.90 5.69
CA ALA A 63 -7.90 -15.07 6.76
C ALA A 63 -8.58 -15.47 8.09
N MET A 64 -9.75 -14.92 8.38
CA MET A 64 -10.51 -15.29 9.58
C MET A 64 -11.03 -16.73 9.54
N ALA A 65 -11.41 -17.22 8.35
CA ALA A 65 -11.77 -18.63 8.16
C ALA A 65 -10.59 -19.58 8.36
N ALA A 66 -9.37 -19.16 8.01
CA ALA A 66 -8.17 -20.00 8.11
C ALA A 66 -7.72 -20.27 9.56
N VAL A 67 -7.86 -19.29 10.47
CA VAL A 67 -7.34 -19.39 11.86
C VAL A 67 -8.42 -19.23 12.95
N GLY A 68 -9.60 -18.72 12.61
CA GLY A 68 -10.67 -18.36 13.54
C GLY A 68 -10.69 -16.88 13.92
N ILE A 69 -11.78 -16.48 14.58
CA ILE A 69 -12.08 -15.06 14.89
C ILE A 69 -11.02 -14.42 15.77
N VAL A 70 -10.68 -15.08 16.88
CA VAL A 70 -9.80 -14.50 17.92
C VAL A 70 -8.39 -14.23 17.37
N PRO A 71 -7.66 -15.21 16.82
CA PRO A 71 -6.29 -14.96 16.35
C PRO A 71 -6.24 -13.98 15.18
N SER A 72 -7.17 -14.07 14.21
CA SER A 72 -7.19 -13.16 13.07
C SER A 72 -7.50 -11.71 13.48
N LEU A 73 -8.45 -11.50 14.39
CA LEU A 73 -8.78 -10.17 14.90
C LEU A 73 -7.62 -9.57 15.70
N VAL A 74 -7.00 -10.36 16.59
CA VAL A 74 -5.82 -9.92 17.36
C VAL A 74 -4.67 -9.55 16.41
N LEU A 75 -4.40 -10.35 15.38
CA LEU A 75 -3.38 -10.05 14.38
C LEU A 75 -3.70 -8.77 13.59
N THR A 76 -4.96 -8.58 13.18
CA THR A 76 -5.38 -7.39 12.44
C THR A 76 -5.21 -6.11 13.26
N ILE A 77 -5.56 -6.15 14.55
CA ILE A 77 -5.38 -5.01 15.46
C ILE A 77 -3.90 -4.78 15.76
N PHE A 78 -3.15 -5.85 16.08
CA PHE A 78 -1.73 -5.78 16.37
C PHE A 78 -0.94 -5.19 15.18
N LEU A 79 -1.16 -5.70 13.98
CA LEU A 79 -0.49 -5.22 12.77
C LEU A 79 -0.91 -3.80 12.39
N GLY A 80 -2.12 -3.37 12.77
CA GLY A 80 -2.54 -1.98 12.64
C GLY A 80 -1.80 -1.04 13.61
N ILE A 81 -1.69 -1.43 14.89
CA ILE A 81 -0.90 -0.69 15.89
C ILE A 81 0.59 -0.65 15.49
N PHE A 82 1.12 -1.77 15.01
CA PHE A 82 2.50 -1.85 14.53
C PHE A 82 2.70 -1.01 13.27
N GLY A 83 1.71 -0.97 12.36
CA GLY A 83 1.67 -0.05 11.21
C GLY A 83 1.72 1.42 11.64
N LEU A 84 1.00 1.79 12.71
CA LEU A 84 1.07 3.15 13.25
C LEU A 84 2.45 3.48 13.80
N PHE A 85 3.04 2.56 14.56
CA PHE A 85 4.35 2.74 15.15
C PHE A 85 5.42 2.93 14.07
N THR A 86 5.39 2.10 13.03
CA THR A 86 6.33 2.17 11.90
C THR A 86 6.11 3.43 11.05
N ALA A 87 4.86 3.85 10.85
CA ALA A 87 4.53 5.13 10.23
C ALA A 87 5.10 6.32 11.02
N LYS A 88 5.04 6.27 12.36
CA LYS A 88 5.67 7.29 13.22
C LYS A 88 7.17 7.38 12.98
N LEU A 89 7.87 6.23 12.95
CA LEU A 89 9.32 6.21 12.67
C LEU A 89 9.64 6.77 11.28
N LEU A 90 8.80 6.49 10.29
CA LEU A 90 8.94 7.06 8.95
C LEU A 90 8.73 8.58 8.95
N VAL A 91 7.70 9.08 9.63
CA VAL A 91 7.41 10.52 9.75
C VAL A 91 8.56 11.23 10.46
N ASP A 92 9.04 10.69 11.59
CA ASP A 92 10.18 11.23 12.33
C ASP A 92 11.42 11.31 11.39
N PHE A 93 11.69 10.25 10.62
CA PHE A 93 12.78 10.23 9.63
C PHE A 93 12.60 11.25 8.51
N LYS A 94 11.37 11.44 7.99
CA LYS A 94 11.09 12.46 6.97
C LYS A 94 11.32 13.88 7.51
N LEU A 95 10.94 14.14 8.76
CA LEU A 95 11.15 15.45 9.39
C LEU A 95 12.64 15.71 9.66
N ASN A 96 13.41 14.68 10.00
CA ASN A 96 14.86 14.79 10.20
C ASN A 96 15.64 14.89 8.88
N HIS A 97 15.10 14.35 7.78
CA HIS A 97 15.71 14.37 6.44
C HIS A 97 14.72 14.94 5.40
N PRO A 98 14.51 16.28 5.37
CA PRO A 98 13.51 16.90 4.49
C PRO A 98 13.74 16.61 3.01
N ASP A 99 14.97 16.40 2.55
CA ASP A 99 15.36 16.04 1.18
C ASP A 99 14.83 14.67 0.69
N VAL A 100 14.30 13.82 1.58
CA VAL A 100 13.81 12.48 1.22
C VAL A 100 12.43 12.55 0.57
N HIS A 101 12.34 12.32 -0.74
CA HIS A 101 11.04 12.30 -1.43
C HIS A 101 10.48 10.88 -1.62
N SER A 102 11.34 9.87 -1.71
CA SER A 102 10.95 8.49 -1.99
C SER A 102 11.67 7.48 -1.09
N MET A 103 11.16 6.26 -1.04
CA MET A 103 11.83 5.14 -0.36
C MET A 103 13.24 4.87 -0.90
N GLY A 104 13.48 5.13 -2.19
CA GLY A 104 14.81 5.06 -2.78
C GLY A 104 15.77 6.10 -2.18
N ASP A 105 15.30 7.32 -1.94
CA ASP A 105 16.12 8.39 -1.35
C ASP A 105 16.41 8.09 0.13
N ALA A 106 15.44 7.54 0.87
CA ALA A 106 15.67 7.01 2.21
C ALA A 106 16.74 5.89 2.20
N GLY A 107 16.68 4.98 1.22
CA GLY A 107 17.68 3.93 1.02
C GLY A 107 19.08 4.47 0.72
N TYR A 108 19.17 5.61 0.02
CA TYR A 108 20.44 6.29 -0.23
C TYR A 108 21.09 6.79 1.06
N ILE A 109 20.30 7.37 1.96
CA ILE A 109 20.78 7.88 3.24
C ILE A 109 21.29 6.73 4.12
N ILE A 110 20.52 5.65 4.23
CA ILE A 110 20.80 4.58 5.20
C ILE A 110 21.90 3.63 4.70
N PHE A 111 21.85 3.23 3.43
CA PHE A 111 22.73 2.19 2.87
C PHE A 111 23.52 2.65 1.64
N GLY A 112 23.56 3.95 1.36
CA GLY A 112 24.31 4.51 0.25
C GLY A 112 23.74 4.17 -1.14
N PRO A 113 24.57 4.24 -2.20
CA PRO A 113 24.12 4.06 -3.58
C PRO A 113 23.42 2.73 -3.86
N ILE A 114 23.86 1.65 -3.22
CA ILE A 114 23.26 0.32 -3.39
C ILE A 114 21.86 0.28 -2.76
N GLY A 115 21.71 0.84 -1.55
CA GLY A 115 20.42 0.96 -0.88
C GLY A 115 19.39 1.70 -1.70
N ARG A 116 19.83 2.78 -2.36
CA ARG A 116 18.98 3.56 -3.25
C ARG A 116 18.38 2.70 -4.36
N GLU A 117 19.22 1.97 -5.08
CA GLU A 117 18.76 1.19 -6.24
C GLU A 117 17.90 0.00 -5.78
N VAL A 118 18.24 -0.66 -4.66
CA VAL A 118 17.44 -1.76 -4.09
C VAL A 118 16.05 -1.28 -3.67
N LEU A 119 15.95 -0.21 -2.88
CA LEU A 119 14.66 0.28 -2.40
C LEU A 119 13.84 0.96 -3.49
N LEU A 120 14.47 1.61 -4.46
CA LEU A 120 13.76 2.17 -5.62
C LEU A 120 13.21 1.05 -6.50
N PHE A 121 14.03 0.04 -6.83
CA PHE A 121 13.60 -1.12 -7.59
C PHE A 121 12.49 -1.88 -6.88
N GLY A 122 12.64 -2.13 -5.58
CA GLY A 122 11.60 -2.79 -4.79
C GLY A 122 10.28 -2.02 -4.79
N THR A 123 10.29 -0.68 -4.80
CA THR A 123 9.06 0.13 -4.90
C THR A 123 8.41 -0.03 -6.27
N ILE A 124 9.19 -0.07 -7.35
CA ILE A 124 8.69 -0.29 -8.70
C ILE A 124 8.03 -1.67 -8.80
N VAL A 125 8.71 -2.72 -8.33
CA VAL A 125 8.16 -4.09 -8.37
C VAL A 125 6.94 -4.22 -7.48
N PHE A 126 6.96 -3.63 -6.29
CA PHE A 126 5.80 -3.62 -5.39
C PHE A 126 4.59 -2.93 -6.04
N ALA A 127 4.79 -1.79 -6.70
CA ALA A 127 3.73 -1.12 -7.43
C ALA A 127 3.19 -1.98 -8.60
N VAL A 128 4.04 -2.71 -9.33
CA VAL A 128 3.58 -3.64 -10.37
C VAL A 128 2.75 -4.79 -9.78
N PHE A 129 3.14 -5.34 -8.62
CA PHE A 129 2.40 -6.40 -7.94
C PHE A 129 1.06 -5.89 -7.40
N GLY A 130 1.04 -4.69 -6.82
CA GLY A 130 -0.18 -3.98 -6.41
C GLY A 130 -1.13 -3.77 -7.60
N ALA A 131 -0.61 -3.29 -8.73
CA ALA A 131 -1.39 -3.18 -9.97
C ALA A 131 -1.95 -4.55 -10.40
N GLY A 132 -1.16 -5.62 -10.34
CA GLY A 132 -1.64 -6.97 -10.68
C GLY A 132 -2.78 -7.45 -9.77
N SER A 133 -2.70 -7.15 -8.47
CA SER A 133 -3.78 -7.43 -7.51
C SER A 133 -5.08 -6.71 -7.88
N GLU A 134 -4.98 -5.44 -8.27
CA GLU A 134 -6.13 -4.64 -8.72
C GLU A 134 -6.68 -5.13 -10.06
N LEU A 135 -5.81 -5.54 -10.99
CA LEU A 135 -6.23 -6.12 -12.28
C LEU A 135 -7.00 -7.43 -12.09
N LEU A 136 -6.52 -8.32 -11.21
CA LEU A 136 -7.24 -9.54 -10.86
C LEU A 136 -8.60 -9.23 -10.21
N SER A 137 -8.63 -8.25 -9.29
CA SER A 137 -9.87 -7.81 -8.64
C SER A 137 -10.89 -7.27 -9.63
N GLY A 138 -10.42 -6.47 -10.60
CA GLY A 138 -11.24 -5.95 -11.69
C GLY A 138 -11.74 -7.04 -12.63
N GLN A 139 -10.92 -8.04 -12.95
CA GLN A 139 -11.35 -9.19 -13.74
C GLN A 139 -12.46 -9.97 -13.04
N LEU A 140 -12.31 -10.25 -11.75
CA LEU A 140 -13.33 -10.92 -10.94
C LEU A 140 -14.63 -10.11 -10.90
N ALA A 141 -14.53 -8.79 -10.71
CA ALA A 141 -15.67 -7.89 -10.75
C ALA A 141 -16.41 -7.94 -12.09
N LEU A 142 -15.69 -7.84 -13.22
CA LEU A 142 -16.29 -7.95 -14.56
C LEU A 142 -16.92 -9.33 -14.79
N SER A 143 -16.30 -10.41 -14.28
CA SER A 143 -16.83 -11.77 -14.40
C SER A 143 -18.15 -11.89 -13.64
N THR A 144 -18.21 -11.40 -12.40
CA THR A 144 -19.44 -11.42 -11.61
C THR A 144 -20.54 -10.54 -12.22
N LEU A 145 -20.21 -9.34 -12.70
CA LEU A 145 -21.16 -8.42 -13.32
C LEU A 145 -21.74 -8.98 -14.62
N SER A 146 -20.93 -9.65 -15.43
CA SER A 146 -21.32 -10.24 -16.72
C SER A 146 -21.93 -11.64 -16.64
N ASN A 147 -22.10 -12.20 -15.43
CA ASN A 147 -22.47 -13.62 -15.23
C ASN A 147 -21.51 -14.60 -15.94
N ASN A 148 -20.20 -14.34 -15.87
CA ASN A 148 -19.16 -15.11 -16.56
C ASN A 148 -19.40 -15.15 -18.08
N GLY A 149 -19.85 -14.03 -18.67
CA GLY A 149 -20.25 -13.96 -20.08
C GLY A 149 -19.07 -14.06 -21.06
N LEU A 150 -17.84 -13.83 -20.61
CA LEU A 150 -16.61 -14.00 -21.36
C LEU A 150 -15.59 -14.78 -20.52
N CYS A 151 -14.59 -15.35 -21.19
CA CYS A 151 -13.45 -15.96 -20.50
C CYS A 151 -12.74 -14.94 -19.61
N SER A 152 -12.33 -15.40 -18.42
CA SER A 152 -11.63 -14.59 -17.41
C SER A 152 -10.40 -13.88 -17.98
N THR A 153 -9.63 -14.56 -18.83
CA THR A 153 -8.44 -13.97 -19.49
C THR A 153 -8.82 -12.77 -20.37
N TYR A 154 -9.92 -12.82 -21.12
CA TYR A 154 -10.36 -11.66 -21.93
C TYR A 154 -10.86 -10.51 -21.07
N LEU A 155 -11.58 -10.81 -19.98
CA LEU A 155 -12.00 -9.79 -19.02
C LEU A 155 -10.80 -9.12 -18.34
N LEU A 156 -9.75 -9.88 -18.03
CA LEU A 156 -8.48 -9.36 -17.52
C LEU A 156 -7.81 -8.42 -18.53
N VAL A 157 -7.78 -8.79 -19.82
CA VAL A 157 -7.24 -7.91 -20.88
C VAL A 157 -8.04 -6.62 -20.98
N ILE A 158 -9.38 -6.70 -21.01
CA ILE A 158 -10.26 -5.52 -21.08
C ILE A 158 -9.98 -4.58 -19.92
N PHE A 159 -9.93 -5.13 -18.70
CA PHE A 159 -9.65 -4.32 -17.52
C PHE A 159 -8.24 -3.73 -17.54
N SER A 160 -7.24 -4.50 -17.99
CA SER A 160 -5.85 -4.03 -18.13
C SER A 160 -5.73 -2.87 -19.12
N VAL A 161 -6.46 -2.90 -20.23
CA VAL A 161 -6.50 -1.78 -21.19
C VAL A 161 -7.13 -0.55 -20.55
N ALA A 162 -8.21 -0.70 -19.79
CA ALA A 162 -8.82 0.42 -19.06
C ALA A 162 -7.85 1.01 -18.02
N THR A 163 -7.16 0.16 -17.25
CA THR A 163 -6.14 0.56 -16.27
C THR A 163 -4.97 1.29 -16.94
N LEU A 164 -4.51 0.82 -18.11
CA LEU A 164 -3.46 1.49 -18.88
C LEU A 164 -3.88 2.92 -19.24
N VAL A 165 -5.09 3.09 -19.79
CA VAL A 165 -5.62 4.42 -20.15
C VAL A 165 -5.65 5.34 -18.93
N MET A 166 -6.05 4.82 -17.77
CA MET A 166 -6.06 5.57 -16.51
C MET A 166 -4.66 5.95 -16.01
N ALA A 167 -3.63 5.18 -16.34
CA ALA A 167 -2.25 5.46 -15.93
C ALA A 167 -1.54 6.51 -16.83
N LEU A 168 -2.04 6.75 -18.04
CA LEU A 168 -1.41 7.63 -19.05
C LEU A 168 -1.24 9.11 -18.65
N PRO A 169 -2.13 9.75 -17.88
CA PRO A 169 -1.91 11.14 -17.48
C PRO A 169 -0.62 11.28 -16.68
N ARG A 170 0.36 12.05 -17.19
CA ARG A 170 1.69 12.23 -16.55
C ARG A 170 1.67 13.00 -15.24
N THR A 171 0.72 13.92 -15.12
CA THR A 171 0.69 14.87 -14.01
C THR A 171 -0.14 14.28 -12.88
N LEU A 172 0.47 14.10 -11.72
CA LEU A 172 -0.27 13.72 -10.52
C LEU A 172 -1.09 14.87 -9.92
N GLY A 173 -0.92 16.11 -10.38
CA GLY A 173 -1.50 17.32 -9.77
C GLY A 173 -3.03 17.43 -9.74
N ARG A 174 -3.76 16.41 -10.20
CA ARG A 174 -5.23 16.28 -10.03
C ARG A 174 -5.64 14.96 -9.37
N LEU A 175 -4.70 14.20 -8.79
CA LEU A 175 -4.97 12.89 -8.17
C LEU A 175 -5.81 12.96 -6.91
N SER A 176 -5.87 14.13 -6.25
CA SER A 176 -6.63 14.31 -5.01
C SER A 176 -8.08 13.90 -5.17
N TRP A 177 -8.66 14.19 -6.34
CA TRP A 177 -10.07 13.88 -6.63
C TRP A 177 -10.32 12.41 -6.97
N PRO A 178 -9.59 11.77 -7.91
CA PRO A 178 -9.68 10.32 -8.11
C PRO A 178 -9.39 9.52 -6.84
N GLY A 179 -8.40 9.91 -6.03
CA GLY A 179 -8.10 9.25 -4.76
C GLY A 179 -9.28 9.29 -3.79
N PHE A 180 -9.96 10.44 -3.67
CA PHE A 180 -11.17 10.57 -2.85
C PHE A 180 -12.30 9.66 -3.33
N ILE A 181 -12.56 9.63 -4.65
CA ILE A 181 -13.56 8.75 -5.24
C ILE A 181 -13.23 7.28 -4.97
N SER A 182 -11.95 6.91 -5.09
CA SER A 182 -11.46 5.56 -4.79
C SER A 182 -11.79 5.15 -3.35
N ALA A 183 -11.38 5.97 -2.36
CA ALA A 183 -11.64 5.71 -0.94
C ALA A 183 -13.14 5.62 -0.61
N ALA A 184 -13.95 6.51 -1.18
CA ALA A 184 -15.39 6.52 -0.93
C ALA A 184 -16.06 5.27 -1.51
N THR A 185 -15.71 4.89 -2.74
CA THR A 185 -16.31 3.73 -3.42
C THR A 185 -15.91 2.41 -2.80
N ILE A 186 -14.65 2.23 -2.38
CA ILE A 186 -14.22 0.99 -1.70
C ILE A 186 -14.79 0.87 -0.29
N THR A 187 -14.90 1.97 0.45
CA THR A 187 -15.58 1.98 1.76
C THR A 187 -17.06 1.60 1.59
N LEU A 188 -17.73 2.17 0.59
CA LEU A 188 -19.11 1.81 0.26
C LEU A 188 -19.23 0.35 -0.18
N CYS A 189 -18.30 -0.17 -0.98
CA CYS A 189 -18.21 -1.58 -1.34
C CYS A 189 -18.15 -2.48 -0.09
N GLY A 190 -17.30 -2.15 0.88
CA GLY A 190 -17.20 -2.90 2.14
C GLY A 190 -18.49 -2.86 2.97
N ILE A 191 -19.15 -1.69 3.07
CA ILE A 191 -20.44 -1.55 3.76
C ILE A 191 -21.53 -2.40 3.09
N LEU A 192 -21.64 -2.33 1.75
CA LEU A 192 -22.62 -3.10 0.98
C LEU A 192 -22.37 -4.60 1.10
N ALA A 193 -21.12 -5.03 1.16
CA ALA A 193 -20.76 -6.42 1.37
C ALA A 193 -21.17 -6.92 2.77
N MET A 194 -20.97 -6.11 3.82
CA MET A 194 -21.45 -6.43 5.17
C MET A 194 -22.98 -6.55 5.23
N VAL A 195 -23.70 -5.60 4.62
CA VAL A 195 -25.17 -5.64 4.52
C VAL A 195 -25.62 -6.88 3.75
N GLY A 196 -25.00 -7.17 2.60
CA GLY A 196 -25.33 -8.33 1.77
C GLY A 196 -25.11 -9.66 2.48
N ALA A 197 -24.02 -9.78 3.24
CA ALA A 197 -23.78 -10.94 4.08
C ALA A 197 -24.86 -11.08 5.17
N GLY A 198 -25.25 -9.97 5.82
CA GLY A 198 -26.28 -9.97 6.86
C GLY A 198 -27.69 -10.30 6.35
N VAL A 199 -28.05 -9.86 5.14
CA VAL A 199 -29.35 -10.11 4.52
C VAL A 199 -29.46 -11.55 4.00
N SER A 200 -28.37 -12.13 3.51
CA SER A 200 -28.34 -13.49 2.94
C SER A 200 -27.27 -14.35 3.60
N PRO A 201 -27.41 -14.66 4.90
CA PRO A 201 -26.39 -15.40 5.62
C PRO A 201 -26.36 -16.88 5.18
N THR A 202 -25.18 -17.50 5.25
CA THR A 202 -25.03 -18.91 4.85
C THR A 202 -25.73 -19.83 5.87
N PRO A 203 -26.65 -20.72 5.42
CA PRO A 203 -27.33 -21.67 6.31
C PRO A 203 -26.35 -22.68 6.90
N GLY A 204 -26.55 -23.06 8.18
CA GLY A 204 -25.74 -24.11 8.82
C GLY A 204 -24.28 -23.75 9.09
N ARG A 205 -23.90 -22.47 8.98
CA ARG A 205 -22.54 -22.00 9.27
C ARG A 205 -22.14 -22.25 10.73
N SER A 206 -20.94 -22.76 10.93
CA SER A 206 -20.30 -22.86 12.24
C SER A 206 -19.32 -21.71 12.43
N LEU A 207 -19.39 -21.04 13.59
CA LEU A 207 -18.44 -19.99 13.94
C LEU A 207 -17.42 -20.55 14.91
N SER A 208 -16.16 -20.53 14.51
CA SER A 208 -15.04 -21.00 15.33
C SER A 208 -14.26 -19.82 15.88
N ALA A 209 -14.12 -19.76 17.21
CA ALA A 209 -13.25 -18.78 17.86
C ALA A 209 -11.78 -19.00 17.48
N THR A 210 -11.37 -20.26 17.40
CA THR A 210 -10.06 -20.72 16.93
C THR A 210 -10.26 -21.94 16.03
N VAL A 211 -9.44 -22.05 14.98
CA VAL A 211 -9.43 -23.19 14.07
C VAL A 211 -8.06 -23.87 14.17
N PRO A 212 -7.98 -25.17 14.52
CA PRO A 212 -6.75 -25.92 14.40
C PRO A 212 -6.34 -25.96 12.93
N THR A 213 -5.16 -25.44 12.62
CA THR A 213 -4.76 -25.15 11.25
C THR A 213 -3.30 -25.46 11.02
N THR A 214 -2.89 -25.58 9.76
CA THR A 214 -1.50 -25.84 9.43
C THR A 214 -0.66 -24.57 9.55
N PHE A 215 0.67 -24.72 9.62
CA PHE A 215 1.56 -23.55 9.59
C PHE A 215 1.33 -22.67 8.35
N TYR A 216 1.00 -23.28 7.21
CA TYR A 216 0.80 -22.60 5.93
C TYR A 216 -0.47 -21.74 5.95
N ASP A 217 -1.59 -22.34 6.35
CA ASP A 217 -2.88 -21.66 6.47
C ASP A 217 -2.86 -20.58 7.56
N ALA A 218 -2.14 -20.83 8.67
CA ALA A 218 -1.91 -19.81 9.70
C ALA A 218 -1.16 -18.59 9.15
N PHE A 219 -0.21 -18.81 8.25
CA PHE A 219 0.59 -17.71 7.69
C PHE A 219 -0.21 -16.84 6.72
N LEU A 220 -1.20 -17.39 6.01
CA LEU A 220 -2.15 -16.60 5.21
C LEU A 220 -2.90 -15.57 6.08
N ALA A 221 -3.19 -15.91 7.33
CA ALA A 221 -3.83 -15.00 8.28
C ALA A 221 -2.91 -13.89 8.79
N ILE A 222 -1.60 -14.03 8.59
CA ILE A 222 -0.62 -12.97 8.85
C ILE A 222 -0.44 -12.12 7.59
N THR A 223 -0.24 -12.74 6.43
CA THR A 223 0.08 -12.00 5.18
C THR A 223 -1.10 -11.19 4.66
N SER A 224 -2.34 -11.62 4.91
CA SER A 224 -3.53 -10.87 4.45
C SER A 224 -3.65 -9.50 5.14
N PRO A 225 -3.61 -9.38 6.48
CA PRO A 225 -3.52 -8.05 7.12
C PRO A 225 -2.24 -7.29 6.79
N VAL A 226 -1.08 -7.96 6.65
CA VAL A 226 0.18 -7.29 6.25
C VAL A 226 0.01 -6.57 4.91
N PHE A 227 -0.67 -7.18 3.94
CA PHE A 227 -0.97 -6.53 2.68
C PHE A 227 -2.06 -5.46 2.81
N ALA A 228 -3.10 -5.71 3.61
CA ALA A 228 -4.18 -4.74 3.82
C ALA A 228 -3.70 -3.42 4.45
N TYR A 229 -2.60 -3.44 5.22
CA TYR A 229 -1.93 -2.25 5.75
C TYR A 229 -0.75 -1.78 4.88
N ALA A 230 -0.60 -2.31 3.67
CA ALA A 230 0.45 -1.88 2.76
C ALA A 230 0.07 -0.53 2.12
N GLY A 231 0.98 0.43 2.20
CA GLY A 231 0.76 1.79 1.68
C GLY A 231 1.78 2.81 2.17
N THR A 232 2.51 2.47 3.23
CA THR A 232 3.60 3.25 3.82
C THR A 232 4.68 3.67 2.81
N PHE A 233 4.86 2.91 1.72
CA PHE A 233 5.83 3.25 0.67
C PHE A 233 5.57 4.58 -0.05
N ARG A 234 4.32 5.08 -0.05
CA ARG A 234 3.96 6.39 -0.64
C ARG A 234 4.00 7.54 0.37
N PHE A 235 4.23 7.26 1.65
CA PHE A 235 4.11 8.29 2.69
C PHE A 235 5.13 9.42 2.52
N PHE A 236 6.38 9.12 2.17
CA PHE A 236 7.37 10.17 1.89
C PHE A 236 6.91 11.16 0.81
N ILE A 237 6.28 10.65 -0.26
CA ILE A 237 5.75 11.48 -1.35
C ILE A 237 4.59 12.33 -0.83
N LEU A 238 3.59 11.70 -0.19
CA LEU A 238 2.41 12.39 0.32
C LEU A 238 2.76 13.46 1.38
N ILE A 239 3.73 13.17 2.26
CA ILE A 239 4.18 14.11 3.29
C ILE A 239 4.97 15.27 2.68
N SER A 240 5.75 15.02 1.61
CA SER A 240 6.49 16.09 0.92
C SER A 240 5.57 17.11 0.23
N GLU A 241 4.38 16.69 -0.17
CA GLU A 241 3.36 17.56 -0.78
C GLU A 241 2.50 18.31 0.26
N MET A 242 2.75 18.11 1.57
CA MET A 242 2.04 18.83 2.64
C MET A 242 2.56 20.25 2.80
N HIS A 243 1.64 21.20 3.02
CA HIS A 243 2.03 22.56 3.44
C HIS A 243 2.78 22.56 4.78
N ARG A 244 2.39 21.68 5.72
CA ARG A 244 3.02 21.54 7.05
C ARG A 244 3.32 20.08 7.34
N PRO A 245 4.49 19.56 6.96
CA PRO A 245 4.87 18.17 7.17
C PRO A 245 4.82 17.73 8.64
N GLU A 246 4.94 18.66 9.60
CA GLU A 246 4.89 18.38 11.04
C GLU A 246 3.52 17.82 11.47
N ASP A 247 2.47 18.10 10.70
CA ASP A 247 1.13 17.57 10.92
C ASP A 247 0.93 16.15 10.35
N ALA A 248 1.94 15.55 9.71
CA ALA A 248 1.83 14.24 9.08
C ALA A 248 1.35 13.13 10.03
N MET A 249 1.73 13.17 11.31
CA MET A 249 1.23 12.18 12.27
C MET A 249 -0.28 12.30 12.54
N LYS A 250 -0.89 13.49 12.39
CA LYS A 250 -2.35 13.62 12.49
C LYS A 250 -3.01 12.81 11.38
N ALA A 251 -2.46 12.91 10.16
CA ALA A 251 -2.92 12.14 9.01
C ALA A 251 -2.75 10.62 9.20
N ALA A 252 -1.56 10.19 9.68
CA ALA A 252 -1.28 8.79 9.94
C ALA A 252 -2.17 8.19 11.04
N TRP A 253 -2.46 8.93 12.11
CA TRP A 253 -3.41 8.52 13.15
C TRP A 253 -4.83 8.36 12.60
N THR A 254 -5.33 9.35 11.86
CA THR A 254 -6.66 9.30 11.24
C THR A 254 -6.80 8.09 10.32
N LEU A 255 -5.82 7.89 9.44
CA LEU A 255 -5.73 6.72 8.58
C LEU A 255 -5.81 5.42 9.38
N GLN A 256 -4.88 5.24 10.33
CA GLN A 256 -4.67 3.94 10.92
C GLN A 256 -5.82 3.54 11.84
N VAL A 257 -6.40 4.50 12.58
CA VAL A 257 -7.60 4.26 13.39
C VAL A 257 -8.77 3.87 12.50
N PHE A 258 -9.01 4.61 11.42
CA PHE A 258 -10.09 4.31 10.48
C PHE A 258 -9.91 2.93 9.85
N ALA A 259 -8.74 2.65 9.24
CA ALA A 259 -8.46 1.40 8.56
C ALA A 259 -8.56 0.20 9.52
N THR A 260 -7.97 0.30 10.71
CA THR A 260 -7.98 -0.82 11.69
C THR A 260 -9.40 -1.14 12.16
N ILE A 261 -10.21 -0.12 12.47
CA ILE A 261 -11.61 -0.33 12.88
C ILE A 261 -12.40 -0.93 11.71
N PHE A 262 -12.27 -0.34 10.52
CA PHE A 262 -13.01 -0.78 9.34
C PHE A 262 -12.66 -2.23 8.97
N TYR A 263 -11.38 -2.60 8.99
CA TYR A 263 -10.92 -3.96 8.70
C TYR A 263 -11.40 -4.97 9.73
N ALA A 264 -11.30 -4.65 11.01
CA ALA A 264 -11.79 -5.50 12.09
C ALA A 264 -13.31 -5.75 11.95
N VAL A 265 -14.09 -4.68 11.77
CA VAL A 265 -15.56 -4.77 11.64
C VAL A 265 -15.93 -5.52 10.36
N PHE A 266 -15.35 -5.14 9.21
CA PHE A 266 -15.61 -5.79 7.93
C PHE A 266 -15.33 -7.29 8.00
N SER A 267 -14.15 -7.66 8.51
CA SER A 267 -13.74 -9.06 8.61
C SER A 267 -14.70 -9.85 9.50
N VAL A 268 -15.01 -9.33 10.70
CA VAL A 268 -15.85 -10.04 11.70
C VAL A 268 -17.28 -10.17 11.19
N VAL A 269 -17.86 -9.09 10.66
CA VAL A 269 -19.24 -9.10 10.18
C VAL A 269 -19.41 -10.08 9.02
N VAL A 270 -18.55 -10.01 8.01
CA VAL A 270 -18.64 -10.92 6.86
C VAL A 270 -18.43 -12.37 7.31
N TYR A 271 -17.43 -12.64 8.15
CA TYR A 271 -17.19 -14.01 8.65
C TYR A 271 -18.35 -14.53 9.51
N CYS A 272 -18.95 -13.71 10.38
CA CYS A 272 -20.09 -14.11 11.22
C CYS A 272 -21.33 -14.50 10.42
N TYR A 273 -21.51 -13.95 9.21
CA TYR A 273 -22.66 -14.24 8.36
C TYR A 273 -22.38 -15.27 7.26
N ILE A 274 -21.16 -15.37 6.76
CA ILE A 274 -20.77 -16.33 5.73
C ILE A 274 -20.18 -17.62 6.34
N GLY A 275 -19.32 -17.49 7.35
CA GLY A 275 -18.65 -18.61 8.02
C GLY A 275 -17.39 -19.11 7.29
N PRO A 276 -17.00 -20.38 7.49
CA PRO A 276 -15.72 -20.93 7.02
C PRO A 276 -15.61 -21.07 5.50
N THR A 277 -16.72 -20.93 4.76
CA THR A 277 -16.77 -21.03 3.30
C THR A 277 -16.51 -19.69 2.60
N VAL A 278 -16.12 -18.64 3.35
CA VAL A 278 -15.84 -17.33 2.75
C VAL A 278 -14.64 -17.39 1.80
N ALA A 279 -14.88 -16.98 0.56
CA ALA A 279 -13.93 -16.94 -0.53
C ALA A 279 -13.00 -15.73 -0.39
N SER A 280 -11.93 -15.73 -1.18
CA SER A 280 -11.00 -14.61 -1.31
C SER A 280 -10.95 -14.18 -2.77
N PRO A 281 -11.42 -12.97 -3.13
CA PRO A 281 -11.99 -11.93 -2.28
C PRO A 281 -13.39 -12.29 -1.75
N ALA A 282 -13.73 -11.79 -0.55
CA ALA A 282 -14.96 -12.12 0.17
C ALA A 282 -16.26 -11.74 -0.56
N LEU A 283 -16.20 -10.81 -1.52
CA LEU A 283 -17.34 -10.42 -2.34
C LEU A 283 -17.92 -11.59 -3.16
N LEU A 284 -17.09 -12.59 -3.48
CA LEU A 284 -17.50 -13.79 -4.21
C LEU A 284 -18.42 -14.71 -3.39
N SER A 285 -18.45 -14.56 -2.07
CA SER A 285 -19.34 -15.35 -1.19
C SER A 285 -20.71 -14.74 -0.97
N LEU A 286 -20.96 -13.54 -1.49
CA LEU A 286 -22.24 -12.88 -1.35
C LEU A 286 -23.27 -13.47 -2.31
N SER A 287 -24.56 -13.28 -2.00
CA SER A 287 -25.62 -13.65 -2.95
C SER A 287 -25.52 -12.81 -4.23
N PRO A 288 -26.00 -13.31 -5.39
CA PRO A 288 -25.69 -12.73 -6.70
C PRO A 288 -25.98 -11.23 -6.84
N VAL A 289 -27.06 -10.73 -6.22
CA VAL A 289 -27.42 -9.30 -6.27
C VAL A 289 -26.44 -8.44 -5.46
N TRP A 290 -26.08 -8.90 -4.25
CA TRP A 290 -25.16 -8.18 -3.38
C TRP A 290 -23.71 -8.27 -3.86
N ALA A 291 -23.32 -9.41 -4.44
CA ALA A 291 -22.02 -9.57 -5.09
C ALA A 291 -21.86 -8.58 -6.24
N LYS A 292 -22.82 -8.52 -7.17
CA LYS A 292 -22.80 -7.58 -8.31
C LYS A 292 -22.79 -6.13 -7.85
N THR A 293 -23.65 -5.77 -6.89
CA THR A 293 -23.72 -4.40 -6.38
C THR A 293 -22.40 -3.99 -5.73
N SER A 294 -21.83 -4.83 -4.86
CA SER A 294 -20.56 -4.53 -4.18
C SER A 294 -19.40 -4.44 -5.18
N PHE A 295 -19.29 -5.39 -6.12
CA PHE A 295 -18.28 -5.35 -7.18
C PHE A 295 -18.42 -4.15 -8.10
N ALA A 296 -19.63 -3.65 -8.39
CA ALA A 296 -19.82 -2.45 -9.20
C ALA A 296 -19.17 -1.21 -8.54
N PHE A 297 -19.31 -1.05 -7.22
CA PHE A 297 -18.62 0.02 -6.49
C PHE A 297 -17.13 -0.26 -6.34
N GLY A 298 -16.74 -1.50 -6.04
CA GLY A 298 -15.34 -1.91 -5.95
C GLY A 298 -14.56 -1.69 -7.24
N LEU A 299 -15.19 -1.90 -8.40
CA LEU A 299 -14.60 -1.74 -9.73
C LEU A 299 -14.03 -0.33 -9.95
N VAL A 300 -14.70 0.70 -9.38
CA VAL A 300 -14.23 2.09 -9.47
C VAL A 300 -12.88 2.24 -8.76
N ASN A 301 -12.77 1.71 -7.54
CA ASN A 301 -11.53 1.72 -6.80
C ASN A 301 -10.43 0.90 -7.50
N PHE A 302 -10.73 -0.33 -7.95
CA PHE A 302 -9.74 -1.19 -8.61
C PHE A 302 -9.15 -0.52 -9.85
N LEU A 303 -9.98 0.20 -10.61
CA LEU A 303 -9.55 0.90 -11.81
C LEU A 303 -8.64 2.10 -11.48
N ILE A 304 -9.03 2.90 -10.48
CA ILE A 304 -8.24 4.06 -10.04
C ILE A 304 -6.93 3.60 -9.40
N SER A 305 -6.99 2.77 -8.35
CA SER A 305 -5.82 2.25 -7.63
C SER A 305 -4.86 1.51 -8.55
N GLY A 306 -5.37 0.64 -9.43
CA GLY A 306 -4.55 -0.06 -10.43
C GLY A 306 -3.83 0.91 -11.37
N GLY A 307 -4.51 1.96 -11.80
CA GLY A 307 -3.93 3.02 -12.64
C GLY A 307 -2.84 3.80 -11.90
N LEU A 308 -3.06 4.11 -10.62
CA LEU A 308 -2.09 4.82 -9.77
C LEU A 308 -0.84 3.99 -9.51
N TYR A 309 -0.97 2.68 -9.29
CA TYR A 309 0.16 1.79 -9.12
C TYR A 309 0.98 1.65 -10.41
N ALA A 310 0.33 1.41 -11.56
CA ALA A 310 1.01 1.34 -12.85
C ALA A 310 1.70 2.68 -13.21
N HIS A 311 1.02 3.80 -12.95
CA HIS A 311 1.60 5.12 -13.10
C HIS A 311 2.83 5.32 -12.20
N THR A 312 2.76 4.93 -10.93
CA THR A 312 3.86 5.08 -9.97
C THR A 312 5.10 4.30 -10.42
N ALA A 313 4.91 3.05 -10.85
CA ALA A 313 5.99 2.23 -11.40
C ALA A 313 6.65 2.92 -12.62
N ALA A 314 5.83 3.39 -13.58
CA ALA A 314 6.32 4.08 -14.77
C ALA A 314 7.04 5.40 -14.43
N LYS A 315 6.49 6.19 -13.49
CA LYS A 315 7.03 7.48 -13.06
C LYS A 315 8.41 7.35 -12.42
N LEU A 316 8.61 6.38 -11.54
CA LEU A 316 9.90 6.17 -10.89
C LEU A 316 11.01 5.87 -11.91
N VAL A 317 10.72 5.04 -12.92
CA VAL A 317 11.66 4.75 -14.01
C VAL A 317 11.86 5.98 -14.91
N PHE A 318 10.78 6.66 -15.29
CA PHE A 318 10.83 7.83 -16.17
C PHE A 318 11.66 8.96 -15.57
N VAL A 319 11.44 9.28 -14.29
CA VAL A 319 12.21 10.30 -13.55
C VAL A 319 13.67 9.88 -13.46
N ARG A 320 13.99 8.59 -13.28
CA ARG A 320 15.38 8.11 -13.24
C ARG A 320 16.10 8.29 -14.57
N LEU A 321 15.42 7.99 -15.68
CA LEU A 321 15.97 8.11 -17.04
C LEU A 321 16.16 9.58 -17.46
N PHE A 322 15.21 10.46 -17.12
CA PHE A 322 15.17 11.83 -17.61
C PHE A 322 15.43 12.92 -16.56
N ARG A 323 15.97 12.57 -15.37
CA ARG A 323 16.18 13.50 -14.24
C ARG A 323 16.88 14.82 -14.60
N ARG A 324 17.73 14.83 -15.63
CA ARG A 324 18.49 15.99 -16.11
C ARG A 324 18.17 16.39 -17.55
N SER A 325 16.99 16.04 -18.04
CA SER A 325 16.61 16.22 -19.45
C SER A 325 15.34 17.05 -19.61
N ARG A 326 15.26 17.81 -20.71
CA ARG A 326 14.05 18.57 -21.12
C ARG A 326 12.80 17.70 -21.25
N HIS A 327 12.95 16.38 -21.46
CA HIS A 327 11.84 15.44 -21.61
C HIS A 327 11.00 15.27 -20.34
N LEU A 328 11.54 15.66 -19.19
CA LEU A 328 10.83 15.63 -17.91
C LEU A 328 9.80 16.76 -17.80
N TYR A 329 10.12 17.95 -18.32
CA TYR A 329 9.34 19.18 -18.13
C TYR A 329 8.60 19.66 -19.38
N SER A 330 9.00 19.20 -20.57
CA SER A 330 8.40 19.64 -21.84
C SER A 330 7.68 18.51 -22.58
N HIS A 331 6.57 18.85 -23.25
CA HIS A 331 5.88 17.93 -24.16
C HIS A 331 6.73 17.66 -25.39
N THR A 332 7.43 16.53 -25.36
CA THR A 332 8.28 16.06 -26.46
C THR A 332 7.79 14.71 -26.93
N VAL A 333 7.93 14.42 -28.23
CA VAL A 333 7.53 13.13 -28.80
C VAL A 333 8.27 11.99 -28.11
N LEU A 334 9.60 12.09 -27.95
CA LEU A 334 10.40 11.08 -27.25
C LEU A 334 9.93 10.88 -25.81
N GLY A 335 9.68 11.98 -25.09
CA GLY A 335 9.13 11.92 -23.74
C GLY A 335 7.83 11.11 -23.73
N TRP A 336 6.86 11.46 -24.57
CA TRP A 336 5.55 10.79 -24.69
C TRP A 336 5.64 9.34 -25.09
N SER A 337 6.48 9.00 -26.06
CA SER A 337 6.71 7.61 -26.48
C SER A 337 7.26 6.76 -25.34
N VAL A 338 8.30 7.24 -24.63
CA VAL A 338 8.90 6.47 -23.52
C VAL A 338 7.91 6.35 -22.35
N TRP A 339 7.14 7.39 -22.04
CA TRP A 339 6.14 7.33 -20.99
C TRP A 339 5.02 6.31 -21.28
N ILE A 340 4.43 6.37 -22.48
CA ILE A 340 3.39 5.43 -22.90
C ILE A 340 3.95 4.00 -22.85
N PHE A 341 5.19 3.80 -23.31
CA PHE A 341 5.87 2.51 -23.24
C PHE A 341 6.07 2.03 -21.79
N LEU A 342 6.49 2.89 -20.87
CA LEU A 342 6.67 2.53 -19.46
C LEU A 342 5.35 2.18 -18.78
N CYS A 343 4.28 2.95 -19.02
CA CYS A 343 2.95 2.62 -18.52
C CYS A 343 2.48 1.28 -19.09
N PHE A 344 2.64 1.06 -20.40
CA PHE A 344 2.31 -0.22 -21.03
C PHE A 344 3.10 -1.38 -20.44
N ALA A 345 4.41 -1.24 -20.25
CA ALA A 345 5.27 -2.27 -19.69
C ALA A 345 4.88 -2.59 -18.23
N ALA A 346 4.58 -1.58 -17.41
CA ALA A 346 4.12 -1.78 -16.04
C ALA A 346 2.79 -2.54 -16.00
N THR A 347 1.80 -2.12 -16.79
CA THR A 347 0.49 -2.79 -16.87
C THR A 347 0.59 -4.19 -17.47
N ALA A 348 1.42 -4.40 -18.50
CA ALA A 348 1.62 -5.71 -19.11
C ALA A 348 2.28 -6.70 -18.13
N THR A 349 3.25 -6.23 -17.34
CA THR A 349 3.89 -7.07 -16.31
C THR A 349 2.90 -7.40 -15.20
N ALA A 350 2.08 -6.43 -14.78
CA ALA A 350 1.00 -6.65 -13.82
C ALA A 350 -0.05 -7.65 -14.34
N PHE A 351 -0.39 -7.59 -15.64
CA PHE A 351 -1.29 -8.54 -16.30
C PHE A 351 -0.73 -9.97 -16.30
N ILE A 352 0.55 -10.13 -16.64
CA ILE A 352 1.23 -11.43 -16.58
C ILE A 352 1.19 -11.98 -15.16
N PHE A 353 1.49 -11.14 -14.16
CA PHE A 353 1.46 -11.53 -12.76
C PHE A 353 0.06 -11.96 -12.29
N ALA A 354 -0.98 -11.17 -12.61
CA ALA A 354 -2.38 -11.50 -12.31
C ALA A 354 -2.84 -12.82 -12.94
N THR A 355 -2.31 -13.14 -14.13
CA THR A 355 -2.63 -14.40 -14.83
C THR A 355 -1.84 -15.59 -14.27
N ALA A 356 -0.63 -15.35 -13.77
CA ALA A 356 0.26 -16.38 -13.23
C ALA A 356 -0.12 -16.81 -11.80
N VAL A 357 -0.82 -15.97 -11.04
CA VAL A 357 -1.32 -16.30 -9.70
C VAL A 357 -2.79 -15.89 -9.61
N PRO A 358 -3.73 -16.69 -10.18
CA PRO A 358 -5.14 -16.31 -10.29
C PRO A 358 -5.93 -16.49 -8.97
N ILE A 359 -5.25 -16.80 -7.86
CA ILE A 359 -5.83 -16.85 -6.52
C ILE A 359 -5.50 -15.54 -5.80
N PHE A 360 -6.54 -14.78 -5.44
CA PHE A 360 -6.38 -13.46 -4.86
C PHE A 360 -5.59 -13.46 -3.55
N SER A 361 -5.88 -14.38 -2.62
CA SER A 361 -5.15 -14.49 -1.33
C SER A 361 -3.66 -14.78 -1.52
N ASP A 362 -3.31 -15.59 -2.51
CA ASP A 362 -1.93 -16.02 -2.73
C ASP A 362 -1.12 -14.93 -3.42
N LEU A 363 -1.75 -14.25 -4.39
CA LEU A 363 -1.20 -13.07 -5.05
C LEU A 363 -0.94 -11.94 -4.03
N VAL A 364 -1.92 -11.69 -3.18
CA VAL A 364 -1.81 -10.75 -2.07
C VAL A 364 -0.72 -11.20 -1.09
N GLY A 365 -0.69 -12.49 -0.73
CA GLY A 365 0.25 -13.06 0.22
C GLY A 365 1.71 -12.95 -0.21
N ILE A 366 2.04 -13.29 -1.46
CA ILE A 366 3.41 -13.16 -1.98
C ILE A 366 3.84 -11.69 -2.03
N THR A 367 2.92 -10.80 -2.42
CA THR A 367 3.18 -9.36 -2.44
C THR A 367 3.43 -8.80 -1.05
N ALA A 368 2.61 -9.22 -0.07
CA ALA A 368 2.76 -8.86 1.34
C ALA A 368 4.13 -9.28 1.87
N SER A 369 4.49 -10.52 1.59
CA SER A 369 5.68 -11.16 2.12
C SER A 369 6.95 -10.53 1.56
N VAL A 370 7.05 -10.37 0.24
CA VAL A 370 8.29 -9.86 -0.38
C VAL A 370 8.46 -8.36 -0.16
N PHE A 371 7.37 -7.59 -0.13
CA PHE A 371 7.44 -6.12 -0.15
C PHE A 371 6.86 -5.47 1.11
N ALA A 372 5.59 -5.68 1.42
CA ALA A 372 4.94 -4.98 2.54
C ALA A 372 5.62 -5.30 3.89
N SER A 373 6.15 -6.51 4.06
CA SER A 373 6.97 -6.90 5.20
C SER A 373 8.15 -5.96 5.46
N TRP A 374 8.77 -5.42 4.41
CA TRP A 374 9.86 -4.45 4.50
C TRP A 374 9.35 -3.01 4.49
N TYR A 375 8.55 -2.63 3.49
CA TYR A 375 8.13 -1.23 3.29
C TYR A 375 7.19 -0.71 4.37
N THR A 376 6.35 -1.56 4.96
CA THR A 376 5.47 -1.19 6.06
C THR A 376 6.16 -1.44 7.39
N TYR A 377 6.80 -2.60 7.57
CA TYR A 377 7.29 -3.01 8.89
C TYR A 377 8.82 -2.91 9.01
N GLY A 378 9.58 -3.72 8.29
CA GLY A 378 11.02 -3.92 8.51
C GLY A 378 11.88 -2.65 8.39
N LEU A 379 11.63 -1.80 7.38
CA LEU A 379 12.46 -0.61 7.11
C LEU A 379 12.38 0.44 8.22
N ALA A 380 11.27 0.49 8.96
CA ALA A 380 11.09 1.45 10.04
C ALA A 380 12.14 1.29 11.15
N GLY A 381 12.56 0.05 11.43
CA GLY A 381 13.65 -0.19 12.39
C GLY A 381 14.97 0.43 11.94
N PHE A 382 15.28 0.39 10.63
CA PHE A 382 16.48 1.04 10.09
C PHE A 382 16.41 2.56 10.17
N PHE A 383 15.23 3.17 9.94
CA PHE A 383 15.03 4.61 10.11
C PHE A 383 15.40 5.07 11.53
N TRP A 384 14.87 4.40 12.55
CA TRP A 384 15.14 4.76 13.94
C TRP A 384 16.62 4.55 14.34
N LEU A 385 17.22 3.44 13.91
CA LEU A 385 18.62 3.14 14.20
C LEU A 385 19.56 4.15 13.56
N TYR A 386 19.30 4.54 12.31
CA TYR A 386 20.09 5.54 11.59
C TYR A 386 20.01 6.89 12.30
N ASP A 387 18.81 7.40 12.56
CA ASP A 387 18.63 8.69 13.21
C ASP A 387 19.23 8.73 14.61
N THR A 388 19.01 7.69 15.42
CA THR A 388 19.57 7.62 16.78
C THR A 388 21.11 7.55 16.75
N TYR A 389 21.69 6.88 15.75
CA TYR A 389 23.14 6.81 15.62
C TYR A 389 23.75 8.14 15.16
N TYR A 390 23.19 8.78 14.14
CA TYR A 390 23.80 9.97 13.54
C TYR A 390 23.41 11.28 14.24
N LEU A 391 22.24 11.36 14.88
CA LEU A 391 21.76 12.59 15.53
C LEU A 391 22.03 12.64 17.04
N ASP A 392 22.07 11.49 17.73
CA ASP A 392 22.06 11.44 19.21
C ASP A 392 23.41 11.00 19.85
N ASN A 393 24.56 11.21 19.20
CA ASN A 393 25.91 10.79 19.65
C ASN A 393 26.25 9.29 19.49
N GLY A 394 25.86 8.68 18.36
CA GLY A 394 26.43 7.40 17.93
C GLY A 394 26.06 6.21 18.82
N LYS A 395 27.05 5.34 19.04
CA LYS A 395 26.87 4.06 19.76
C LYS A 395 26.42 4.24 21.20
N GLU A 396 26.76 5.35 21.83
CA GLU A 396 26.40 5.62 23.22
C GLU A 396 24.90 5.89 23.37
N ALA A 397 24.28 6.59 22.43
CA ALA A 397 22.83 6.77 22.41
C ALA A 397 22.07 5.47 22.20
N LEU A 398 22.54 4.61 21.28
CA LEU A 398 21.93 3.29 21.08
C LEU A 398 21.98 2.43 22.34
N ARG A 399 23.08 2.52 23.12
CA ARG A 399 23.24 1.82 24.40
C ARG A 399 22.36 2.43 25.50
N ARG A 400 22.27 3.76 25.56
CA ARG A 400 21.45 4.48 26.55
C ARG A 400 19.95 4.25 26.30
N ARG A 401 19.52 4.26 25.04
CA ARG A 401 18.13 4.01 24.60
C ARG A 401 17.93 2.54 24.19
N TRP A 402 18.44 1.62 25.01
CA TRP A 402 18.45 0.17 24.71
C TRP A 402 17.07 -0.39 24.34
N GLY A 403 15.99 0.10 24.97
CA GLY A 403 14.62 -0.33 24.66
C GLY A 403 14.17 0.05 23.25
N GLY A 404 14.53 1.25 22.78
CA GLY A 404 14.27 1.66 21.40
C GLY A 404 15.10 0.86 20.39
N THR A 405 16.37 0.60 20.72
CA THR A 405 17.26 -0.24 19.91
C THR A 405 16.71 -1.66 19.78
N LEU A 406 16.24 -2.25 20.88
CA LEU A 406 15.63 -3.57 20.89
C LEU A 406 14.37 -3.60 20.01
N LEU A 407 13.50 -2.61 20.13
CA LEU A 407 12.27 -2.52 19.34
C LEU A 407 12.55 -2.33 17.84
N ALA A 408 13.54 -1.52 17.50
CA ALA A 408 13.98 -1.33 16.11
C ALA A 408 14.56 -2.61 15.51
N VAL A 409 15.41 -3.33 16.25
CA VAL A 409 15.93 -4.63 15.82
C VAL A 409 14.81 -5.68 15.70
N ALA A 410 13.89 -5.73 16.65
CA ALA A 410 12.73 -6.62 16.59
C ALA A 410 11.84 -6.33 15.37
N THR A 411 11.68 -5.05 15.02
CA THR A 411 10.95 -4.62 13.82
C THR A 411 11.60 -5.14 12.53
N ILE A 412 12.93 -5.05 12.43
CA ILE A 412 13.70 -5.59 11.30
C ILE A 412 13.55 -7.12 11.22
N LEU A 413 13.69 -7.81 12.36
CA LEU A 413 13.55 -9.26 12.43
C LEU A 413 12.13 -9.73 12.10
N ALA A 414 11.10 -9.00 12.51
CA ALA A 414 9.72 -9.29 12.15
C ALA A 414 9.49 -9.14 10.64
N GLY A 415 10.00 -8.06 10.03
CA GLY A 415 9.95 -7.89 8.57
C GLY A 415 10.68 -9.02 7.83
N ALA A 416 11.88 -9.38 8.28
CA ALA A 416 12.66 -10.48 7.71
C ALA A 416 11.95 -11.83 7.85
N PHE A 417 11.35 -12.12 9.01
CA PHE A 417 10.58 -13.34 9.25
C PHE A 417 9.34 -13.41 8.35
N ILE A 418 8.56 -12.33 8.28
CA ILE A 418 7.38 -12.25 7.39
C ILE A 418 7.81 -12.46 5.94
N CYS A 419 8.94 -11.88 5.53
CA CYS A 419 9.49 -12.06 4.19
C CYS A 419 9.86 -13.50 3.89
N VAL A 420 10.68 -14.13 4.73
CA VAL A 420 11.17 -15.49 4.46
C VAL A 420 10.07 -16.52 4.58
N ALA A 421 9.37 -16.55 5.72
CA ALA A 421 8.32 -17.52 5.97
C ALA A 421 7.13 -17.31 5.01
N GLY A 422 6.72 -16.06 4.79
CA GLY A 422 5.60 -15.75 3.91
C GLY A 422 5.88 -16.08 2.45
N THR A 423 7.08 -15.78 1.95
CA THR A 423 7.47 -16.15 0.59
C THR A 423 7.47 -17.67 0.42
N TYR A 424 8.01 -18.40 1.39
CA TYR A 424 7.99 -19.86 1.37
C TYR A 424 6.56 -20.42 1.36
N VAL A 425 5.69 -19.93 2.25
CA VAL A 425 4.29 -20.36 2.31
C VAL A 425 3.53 -20.03 1.02
N SER A 426 3.64 -18.79 0.52
CA SER A 426 2.95 -18.39 -0.72
C SER A 426 3.41 -19.21 -1.92
N ILE A 427 4.71 -19.46 -2.08
CA ILE A 427 5.21 -20.33 -3.16
C ILE A 427 4.62 -21.74 -3.02
N LYS A 428 4.61 -22.29 -1.81
CA LYS A 428 4.09 -23.64 -1.58
C LYS A 428 2.61 -23.74 -1.92
N LEU A 429 1.78 -22.80 -1.46
CA LEU A 429 0.35 -22.76 -1.74
C LEU A 429 0.05 -22.64 -3.24
N ILE A 430 0.80 -21.78 -3.95
CA ILE A 430 0.68 -21.64 -5.40
C ILE A 430 1.04 -22.95 -6.11
N VAL A 431 2.12 -23.62 -5.71
CA VAL A 431 2.53 -24.90 -6.29
C VAL A 431 1.48 -25.99 -6.03
N GLU A 432 0.95 -26.09 -4.81
CA GLU A 432 -0.10 -27.03 -4.45
C GLU A 432 -1.40 -26.75 -5.23
N ALA A 433 -1.76 -25.48 -5.44
CA ALA A 433 -2.91 -25.10 -6.26
C ALA A 433 -2.77 -25.57 -7.71
N TYR A 434 -1.59 -25.40 -8.32
CA TYR A 434 -1.32 -25.90 -9.67
C TYR A 434 -1.30 -27.43 -9.76
N GLN A 435 -0.73 -28.11 -8.76
CA GLN A 435 -0.65 -29.57 -8.74
C GLN A 435 -2.01 -30.25 -8.52
N SER A 436 -2.85 -29.65 -7.67
CA SER A 436 -4.21 -30.15 -7.40
C SER A 436 -5.18 -29.86 -8.54
N GLY A 437 -4.82 -29.01 -9.50
CA GLY A 437 -5.70 -28.56 -10.57
C GLY A 437 -6.81 -27.62 -10.09
N SER A 438 -6.67 -27.02 -8.91
CA SER A 438 -7.62 -26.02 -8.40
C SER A 438 -7.58 -24.72 -9.19
N VAL A 439 -6.47 -24.46 -9.90
CA VAL A 439 -6.30 -23.36 -10.85
C VAL A 439 -6.04 -23.89 -12.25
N GLY A 440 -6.63 -23.19 -13.25
CA GLY A 440 -6.35 -23.44 -14.66
C GLY A 440 -4.92 -23.10 -15.04
N LYS A 441 -4.51 -23.51 -16.25
CA LYS A 441 -3.19 -23.11 -16.79
C LYS A 441 -3.18 -21.58 -16.95
N PRO A 442 -2.02 -20.91 -16.80
CA PRO A 442 -1.93 -19.49 -17.12
C PRO A 442 -2.48 -19.21 -18.53
N PHE A 443 -3.25 -18.14 -18.67
CA PHE A 443 -3.93 -17.73 -19.90
C PHE A 443 -5.03 -18.68 -20.39
N SER A 444 -5.47 -19.64 -19.57
CA SER A 444 -6.58 -20.53 -19.91
C SER A 444 -7.93 -19.94 -19.49
N CYS A 445 -8.94 -20.43 -20.20
CA CYS A 445 -10.31 -20.54 -19.74
C CYS A 445 -10.48 -21.99 -19.24
#